data_AF-X0YD94-F1
#
_entry.id   AF-X0YD94-F1
#
_cell.length_a   1.000
_cell.length_b   1.000
_cell.length_c   1.000
_cell.angle_alpha   90.00
_cell.angle_beta   90.00
_cell.angle_gamma   90.00
#
_symmetry.space_group_name_H-M   'P 1'
#
loop_
_entity.id
_entity.type
_entity.pdbx_description
1 polymer ?
#
loop_
_entity_poly.entity_id
_entity_poly.type
_entity_poly.pdbx_seq_one_letter_code
_entity_poly.pdbx_strand_id
1 'polypeptide(L)'
;MSFSRKAGSQAGWALIAGGVNAARVEAHRLHQHLNKILDLVEKSAAKEHLYQVAGDLIVNFPKGLDRLESQLDETGYALATMGKDHLRDRLPISRRNVVDETVEGARGFGVPMMRQTAARVAERHMALRVARRHAGRE
;
A
#
# COMPACT_ATOMS: atom_id res chain seq x y z
N MET A 1 -29.53 21.13 -10.02
CA MET A 1 -28.76 20.43 -11.08
C MET A 1 -28.07 19.22 -10.45
N SER A 2 -28.56 18.02 -10.74
CA SER A 2 -27.95 16.76 -10.28
C SER A 2 -26.74 16.47 -11.18
N PHE A 3 -25.53 16.59 -10.64
CA PHE A 3 -24.35 16.04 -11.30
C PHE A 3 -24.48 14.53 -11.25
N SER A 4 -24.94 13.94 -12.36
CA SER A 4 -24.77 12.51 -12.61
C SER A 4 -23.28 12.19 -12.50
N ARG A 5 -22.87 11.61 -11.37
CA ARG A 5 -21.58 10.92 -11.26
C ARG A 5 -21.67 9.73 -12.20
N LYS A 6 -21.38 9.94 -13.48
CA LYS A 6 -21.05 8.84 -14.39
C LYS A 6 -19.86 8.14 -13.76
N ALA A 7 -20.13 6.99 -13.15
CA ALA A 7 -19.10 6.06 -12.72
C ALA A 7 -18.11 5.93 -13.88
N GLY A 8 -16.84 6.25 -13.64
CA GLY A 8 -15.79 6.01 -14.63
C GLY A 8 -15.95 4.59 -15.17
N SER A 9 -15.93 4.43 -16.49
CA SER A 9 -16.25 3.15 -17.11
C SER A 9 -15.36 2.06 -16.49
N GLN A 10 -15.97 0.91 -16.20
CA GLN A 10 -15.29 -0.23 -15.58
C GLN A 10 -13.99 -0.63 -16.30
N ALA A 11 -13.97 -0.48 -17.62
CA ALA A 11 -12.81 -0.67 -18.49
C ALA A 11 -11.76 0.44 -18.31
N GLY A 12 -12.17 1.70 -18.17
CA GLY A 12 -11.27 2.82 -17.91
C GLY A 12 -10.49 2.64 -16.61
N TRP A 13 -11.12 2.12 -15.55
CA TRP A 13 -10.42 1.85 -14.30
C TRP A 13 -9.37 0.74 -14.42
N ALA A 14 -9.72 -0.35 -15.10
CA ALA A 14 -8.79 -1.45 -15.35
C ALA A 14 -7.59 -1.00 -16.21
N LEU A 15 -7.83 -0.15 -17.21
CA LEU A 15 -6.78 0.43 -18.04
C LEU A 15 -5.83 1.33 -17.25
N ILE A 16 -6.36 2.21 -16.39
CA ILE A 16 -5.52 3.10 -15.56
C ILE A 16 -4.71 2.29 -14.53
N ALA A 17 -5.37 1.38 -13.80
CA ALA A 17 -4.68 0.54 -12.82
C ALA A 17 -3.61 -0.35 -13.47
N GLY A 18 -3.93 -0.95 -14.63
CA GLY A 18 -2.96 -1.73 -15.42
C GLY A 18 -1.80 -0.88 -15.93
N GLY A 19 -2.09 0.32 -16.44
CA GLY A 19 -1.08 1.25 -16.94
C GLY A 19 -0.12 1.74 -15.85
N VAL A 20 -0.64 2.10 -14.67
CA VAL A 20 0.20 2.51 -13.53
C VAL A 20 1.07 1.35 -13.04
N ASN A 21 0.52 0.13 -12.98
CA ASN A 21 1.31 -1.02 -12.56
C ASN A 21 2.40 -1.38 -13.57
N ALA A 22 2.11 -1.29 -14.88
CA ALA A 22 3.11 -1.45 -15.92
C ALA A 22 4.21 -0.38 -15.83
N ALA A 23 3.83 0.89 -15.63
CA ALA A 23 4.77 1.99 -15.45
C ALA A 23 5.69 1.78 -14.23
N ARG A 24 5.15 1.28 -13.11
CA ARG A 24 5.94 0.93 -11.91
C ARG A 24 6.99 -0.13 -12.21
N VAL A 25 6.62 -1.19 -12.94
CA VAL A 25 7.56 -2.26 -13.32
C VAL A 25 8.67 -1.72 -14.21
N GLU A 26 8.35 -0.88 -15.19
CA GLU A 26 9.36 -0.27 -16.06
C GLU A 26 10.27 0.71 -15.29
N ALA A 27 9.72 1.52 -14.38
CA ALA A 27 10.52 2.39 -13.51
C ALA A 27 11.54 1.58 -12.69
N HIS A 28 11.09 0.47 -12.10
CA HIS A 28 11.99 -0.42 -11.37
C HIS A 28 13.09 -1.03 -12.25
N ARG A 29 12.77 -1.41 -13.50
CA ARG A 29 13.78 -1.90 -14.45
C ARG A 29 14.80 -0.83 -14.80
N LEU A 30 14.36 0.40 -15.03
CA LEU A 30 15.25 1.55 -15.27
C LEU A 30 16.18 1.77 -14.09
N HIS A 31 15.69 1.62 -12.85
CA HIS A 31 16.50 1.77 -11.65
C HIS A 31 17.58 0.68 -11.58
N GLN A 32 17.22 -0.57 -11.86
CA GLN A 32 18.20 -1.65 -11.92
C GLN A 32 19.27 -1.41 -13.00
N HIS A 33 18.91 -0.87 -14.16
CA HIS A 33 19.88 -0.48 -15.18
C HIS A 33 20.79 0.67 -14.72
N LEU A 34 20.22 1.69 -14.08
CA LEU A 34 20.97 2.81 -13.53
C LEU A 34 21.99 2.34 -12.49
N ASN A 35 21.59 1.46 -11.57
CA ASN A 35 22.51 0.91 -10.56
C ASN A 35 23.70 0.17 -11.19
N LYS A 36 23.47 -0.58 -12.27
CA LYS A 36 24.54 -1.21 -13.03
C LYS A 36 25.45 -0.19 -13.70
N ILE A 37 24.88 0.87 -14.29
CA ILE A 37 25.66 1.95 -14.90
C ILE A 37 26.53 2.65 -13.85
N LEU A 38 25.97 2.97 -12.68
CA LEU A 38 26.72 3.60 -11.59
C LEU A 38 27.87 2.72 -11.11
N ASP A 39 27.63 1.41 -10.93
CA ASP A 39 28.68 0.46 -10.57
C ASP A 39 29.81 0.40 -11.63
N LEU A 40 29.47 0.50 -12.92
CA LEU A 40 30.46 0.58 -13.99
C LEU A 40 31.25 1.91 -13.97
N VAL A 41 30.59 3.03 -13.69
CA VAL A 41 31.23 4.34 -13.55
C VAL A 41 32.23 4.30 -12.38
N GLU A 42 31.83 3.72 -11.25
CA GLU A 42 32.68 3.58 -10.06
C GLU A 42 33.92 2.72 -10.31
N LYS A 43 33.80 1.68 -11.14
CA LYS A 43 34.90 0.78 -11.51
C LYS A 43 35.75 1.28 -12.68
N SER A 44 35.36 2.39 -13.32
CA SER A 44 36.04 2.90 -14.51
C SER A 44 37.35 3.60 -14.18
N ALA A 45 38.39 3.35 -14.98
CA ALA A 45 39.65 4.10 -14.91
C ALA A 45 39.44 5.61 -15.22
N ALA A 46 38.35 5.96 -15.92
CA ALA A 46 38.00 7.33 -16.27
C ALA A 46 36.96 7.95 -15.32
N LYS A 47 36.78 7.41 -14.12
CA LYS A 47 35.77 7.88 -13.13
C LYS A 47 35.76 9.40 -12.96
N GLU A 48 36.92 10.01 -12.71
CA GLU A 48 37.03 11.46 -12.49
C GLU A 48 36.49 12.26 -13.67
N HIS A 49 36.84 11.85 -14.90
CA HIS A 49 36.32 12.49 -16.10
C HIS A 49 34.81 12.30 -16.23
N LEU A 50 34.29 11.09 -15.97
CA LEU A 50 32.84 10.82 -16.02
C LEU A 50 32.05 11.67 -15.01
N TYR A 51 32.57 11.85 -13.80
CA TYR A 51 31.98 12.76 -12.81
C TYR A 51 32.12 14.23 -13.23
N GLN A 52 33.20 14.62 -13.90
CA GLN A 52 33.38 15.97 -14.40
C GLN A 52 32.36 16.34 -15.49
N VAL A 53 32.08 15.44 -16.43
CA VAL A 53 31.17 15.75 -17.56
C VAL A 53 29.71 15.40 -17.26
N ALA A 54 29.46 14.37 -16.44
CA ALA A 54 28.12 13.83 -16.19
C ALA A 54 27.74 13.79 -14.69
N GLY A 55 28.46 14.52 -13.82
CA GLY A 55 28.26 14.49 -12.36
C GLY A 55 26.83 14.82 -11.95
N ASP A 56 26.20 15.83 -12.56
CA ASP A 56 24.81 16.19 -12.27
C ASP A 56 23.84 15.03 -12.55
N LEU A 57 24.04 14.29 -13.65
CA LEU A 57 23.23 13.13 -13.98
C LEU A 57 23.48 12.00 -12.99
N ILE A 58 24.75 11.69 -12.70
CA ILE A 58 25.15 10.63 -11.77
C ILE A 58 24.55 10.87 -10.37
N VAL A 59 24.53 12.13 -9.91
CA VAL A 59 24.09 12.48 -8.55
C VAL A 59 22.57 12.67 -8.46
N ASN A 60 21.93 13.28 -9.47
CA ASN A 60 20.52 13.68 -9.35
C ASN A 60 19.53 12.74 -10.04
N PHE A 61 19.94 12.03 -11.09
CA PHE A 61 19.06 11.11 -11.81
C PHE A 61 18.53 9.97 -10.92
N PRO A 62 19.34 9.33 -10.04
CA PRO A 62 18.83 8.31 -9.12
C PRO A 62 17.72 8.84 -8.21
N LYS A 63 17.92 10.04 -7.63
CA LYS A 63 16.93 10.69 -6.76
C LYS A 63 15.62 10.98 -7.49
N GLY A 64 15.71 11.39 -8.76
CA GLY A 64 14.53 11.61 -9.60
C GLY A 64 13.75 10.32 -9.85
N LEU A 65 14.46 9.22 -10.05
CA LEU A 65 13.88 7.90 -10.28
C LEU A 65 13.23 7.33 -9.01
N ASP A 66 13.88 7.47 -7.85
CA ASP A 66 13.31 7.10 -6.55
C ASP A 66 11.99 7.84 -6.28
N ARG A 67 11.95 9.13 -6.61
CA ARG A 67 10.74 9.94 -6.47
C ARG A 67 9.64 9.47 -7.42
N LEU A 68 9.99 9.14 -8.66
CA LEU A 68 9.03 8.60 -9.64
C LEU A 68 8.45 7.27 -9.15
N GLU A 69 9.28 6.35 -8.66
CA GLU A 69 8.83 5.07 -8.09
C GLU A 69 7.88 5.31 -6.91
N SER A 70 8.25 6.20 -5.99
CA SER A 70 7.42 6.55 -4.82
C SER A 70 6.05 7.10 -5.25
N GLN A 71 6.01 8.00 -6.24
CA GLN A 71 4.76 8.57 -6.75
C GLN A 71 3.89 7.53 -7.46
N LEU A 72 4.50 6.59 -8.19
CA LEU A 72 3.77 5.49 -8.82
C LEU A 72 3.21 4.52 -7.76
N ASP A 73 3.92 4.30 -6.66
CA ASP A 73 3.47 3.49 -5.53
C ASP A 73 2.31 4.13 -4.79
N GLU A 74 2.40 5.43 -4.48
CA GLU A 74 1.31 6.21 -3.91
C GLU A 74 0.07 6.20 -4.82
N THR A 75 0.28 6.39 -6.13
CA THR A 75 -0.80 6.34 -7.12
C THR A 75 -1.43 4.96 -7.16
N GLY A 76 -0.63 3.89 -7.22
CA GLY A 76 -1.10 2.51 -7.20
C GLY A 76 -1.92 2.20 -5.95
N TYR A 77 -1.46 2.67 -4.79
CA TYR A 77 -2.18 2.52 -3.52
C TYR A 77 -3.51 3.28 -3.50
N ALA A 78 -3.53 4.52 -4.00
CA ALA A 78 -4.75 5.29 -4.13
C ALA A 78 -5.76 4.59 -5.08
N LEU A 79 -5.29 4.09 -6.23
CA LEU A 79 -6.11 3.33 -7.17
C LEU A 79 -6.64 2.03 -6.55
N ALA A 80 -5.83 1.29 -5.80
CA ALA A 80 -6.30 0.09 -5.11
C ALA A 80 -7.39 0.41 -4.06
N THR A 81 -7.21 1.52 -3.33
CA THR A 81 -8.15 1.97 -2.29
C THR A 81 -9.47 2.46 -2.89
N MET A 82 -9.41 3.31 -3.91
CA MET A 82 -10.58 3.83 -4.63
C MET A 82 -11.33 2.74 -5.39
N GLY A 83 -10.59 1.75 -5.91
CA GLY A 83 -11.14 0.62 -6.66
C GLY A 83 -11.72 -0.49 -5.80
N LYS A 84 -11.56 -0.43 -4.47
CA LYS A 84 -11.95 -1.51 -3.56
C LYS A 84 -13.43 -1.86 -3.69
N ASP A 85 -14.30 -0.86 -3.58
CA ASP A 85 -15.75 -1.08 -3.66
C ASP A 85 -16.16 -1.53 -5.06
N HIS A 86 -15.53 -0.96 -6.09
CA HIS A 86 -15.74 -1.32 -7.49
C HIS A 86 -15.36 -2.77 -7.82
N LEU A 87 -14.31 -3.29 -7.20
CA LEU A 87 -13.86 -4.68 -7.37
C LEU A 87 -14.68 -5.64 -6.50
N ARG A 88 -15.05 -5.21 -5.29
CA ARG A 88 -15.90 -5.97 -4.36
C ARG A 88 -17.26 -6.28 -4.97
N ASP A 89 -17.84 -5.33 -5.70
CA ASP A 89 -19.13 -5.47 -6.38
C ASP A 89 -19.13 -6.41 -7.59
N ARG A 90 -17.94 -6.83 -8.06
CA ARG A 90 -17.81 -7.82 -9.13
C ARG A 90 -17.66 -9.25 -8.63
N LEU A 91 -17.33 -9.43 -7.35
CA LEU A 91 -17.17 -10.76 -6.78
C LEU A 91 -18.54 -11.33 -6.41
N PRO A 92 -18.86 -12.57 -6.81
CA PRO A 92 -19.99 -13.30 -6.24
C PRO A 92 -19.91 -13.28 -4.71
N ILE A 93 -21.06 -13.20 -4.04
CA ILE A 93 -21.14 -13.07 -2.58
C ILE A 93 -20.29 -14.12 -1.85
N SER A 94 -20.28 -15.37 -2.33
CA SER A 94 -19.46 -16.46 -1.79
C SER A 94 -17.95 -16.19 -1.89
N ARG A 95 -17.49 -15.60 -3.01
CA ARG A 95 -16.08 -15.23 -3.21
C ARG A 95 -15.71 -13.97 -2.42
N ARG A 96 -16.64 -13.03 -2.29
CA ARG A 96 -16.46 -11.81 -1.48
C ARG A 96 -16.17 -12.16 -0.03
N ASN A 97 -16.94 -13.06 0.58
CA ASN A 97 -16.75 -13.46 1.96
C ASN A 97 -15.37 -14.11 2.18
N VAL A 98 -14.93 -14.99 1.27
CA VAL A 98 -13.59 -15.61 1.34
C VAL A 98 -12.48 -14.55 1.24
N VAL A 99 -12.62 -13.57 0.34
CA VAL A 99 -11.63 -12.49 0.19
C VAL A 99 -11.63 -11.56 1.41
N ASP A 100 -12.81 -11.18 1.91
CA ASP A 100 -12.94 -10.32 3.09
C ASP A 100 -12.35 -11.05 4.34
N GLU A 101 -12.65 -12.33 4.55
CA GLU A 101 -12.10 -13.16 5.64
C GLU A 101 -10.58 -13.36 5.54
N THR A 102 -10.05 -13.59 4.34
CA THR A 102 -8.60 -13.74 4.14
C THR A 102 -7.84 -12.42 4.33
N VAL A 103 -8.40 -11.29 3.89
CA VAL A 103 -7.83 -9.96 4.11
C VAL A 103 -7.92 -9.56 5.58
N GLU A 104 -9.03 -9.83 6.27
CA GLU A 104 -9.16 -9.61 7.72
C GLU A 104 -8.22 -10.51 8.52
N GLY A 105 -8.07 -11.78 8.14
CA GLY A 105 -7.09 -12.70 8.72
C GLY A 105 -5.65 -12.24 8.50
N ALA A 106 -5.31 -11.74 7.30
CA ALA A 106 -3.99 -11.19 6.99
C ALA A 106 -3.69 -9.89 7.78
N ARG A 107 -4.70 -9.06 8.06
CA ARG A 107 -4.57 -7.89 8.95
C ARG A 107 -4.23 -8.26 10.40
N GLY A 108 -4.56 -9.48 10.82
CA GLY A 108 -4.18 -10.05 12.12
C GLY A 108 -2.67 -10.28 12.29
N PHE A 109 -1.88 -10.30 11.21
CA PHE A 109 -0.44 -10.53 11.26
C PHE A 109 0.41 -9.24 11.36
N GLY A 110 -0.18 -8.05 11.32
CA GLY A 110 0.56 -6.78 11.25
C GLY A 110 0.09 -5.63 12.17
N VAL A 111 -0.97 -5.80 12.95
CA VAL A 111 -1.47 -4.79 13.89
C VAL A 111 -1.62 -5.45 15.26
N PRO A 112 -1.05 -4.90 16.36
CA PRO A 112 -1.26 -5.47 17.68
C PRO A 112 -2.76 -5.45 17.99
N MET A 113 -3.33 -6.64 18.06
CA MET A 113 -4.72 -6.96 18.40
C MET A 113 -5.01 -6.63 19.88
N MET A 114 -4.73 -5.41 20.32
CA MET A 114 -4.71 -5.02 21.73
C MET A 114 -5.87 -4.11 22.13
N ARG A 115 -6.69 -3.64 21.18
CA ARG A 115 -7.76 -2.67 21.47
C ARG A 115 -9.12 -3.26 21.81
N GLN A 116 -9.41 -4.51 21.44
CA GLN A 116 -10.72 -5.13 21.75
C GLN A 116 -10.71 -6.07 22.96
N THR A 117 -9.55 -6.57 23.39
CA THR A 117 -9.42 -7.47 24.54
C THR A 117 -9.50 -6.73 25.87
N ALA A 118 -8.89 -5.54 26.00
CA ALA A 118 -8.90 -4.79 27.24
C ALA A 118 -10.30 -4.31 27.66
N ALA A 119 -11.11 -3.81 26.72
CA ALA A 119 -12.49 -3.37 26.99
C ALA A 119 -13.37 -4.53 27.46
N ARG A 120 -13.26 -5.70 26.81
CA ARG A 120 -14.02 -6.90 27.14
C ARG A 120 -13.63 -7.50 28.50
N VAL A 121 -12.33 -7.45 28.84
CA VAL A 121 -11.82 -7.88 30.15
C VAL A 121 -12.22 -6.91 31.25
N ALA A 122 -12.21 -5.59 30.97
CA ALA A 122 -12.68 -4.57 31.89
C ALA A 122 -14.19 -4.71 32.18
N GLU A 123 -15.02 -4.90 31.15
CA GLU A 123 -16.46 -5.17 31.33
C GLU A 123 -16.71 -6.43 32.16
N ARG A 124 -15.97 -7.52 31.90
CA ARG A 124 -16.09 -8.77 32.65
C ARG A 124 -15.68 -8.60 34.13
N HIS A 125 -14.61 -7.86 34.40
CA HIS A 125 -14.19 -7.56 35.77
C HIS A 125 -15.16 -6.63 36.49
N MET A 126 -15.73 -5.64 35.79
CA MET A 126 -16.72 -4.72 36.37
C MET A 126 -18.02 -5.47 36.70
N ALA A 127 -18.51 -6.33 35.81
CA ALA A 127 -19.67 -7.18 36.05
C ALA A 127 -19.47 -8.12 37.26
N LEU A 128 -18.29 -8.74 37.38
CA LEU A 128 -17.96 -9.61 38.52
C LEU A 128 -17.84 -8.83 39.85
N ARG A 129 -17.35 -7.59 39.84
CA ARG A 129 -17.29 -6.74 41.05
C ARG A 129 -18.68 -6.32 41.51
N VAL A 130 -19.59 -6.03 40.57
CA VAL A 130 -20.99 -5.70 40.90
C VAL A 130 -21.70 -6.91 41.50
N ALA A 131 -21.57 -8.10 40.89
CA ALA A 131 -22.15 -9.33 41.42
C ALA A 131 -21.68 -9.66 42.84
N ARG A 132 -20.37 -9.50 43.12
CA ARG A 132 -19.81 -9.70 44.47
C ARG A 132 -20.29 -8.69 45.51
N ARG A 133 -20.63 -7.45 45.12
CA ARG A 133 -21.20 -6.45 46.02
C ARG A 133 -22.64 -6.76 46.42
N HIS A 134 -23.40 -7.41 45.54
CA HIS A 134 -24.76 -7.83 45.83
C HIS A 134 -24.81 -9.13 46.65
N ALA A 135 -23.84 -10.02 46.50
CA ALA A 135 -23.74 -11.27 47.27
C ALA A 135 -23.19 -11.09 48.71
N GLY A 136 -22.74 -9.89 49.10
CA GLY A 136 -22.23 -9.58 50.43
C GLY A 136 -23.15 -8.69 51.27
N ARG A 137 -24.42 -8.57 50.90
CA ARG A 137 -25.48 -7.92 51.70
C ARG A 137 -26.57 -8.94 52.02
N GLU A 138 -26.24 -9.88 52.89
CA GLU A 138 -27.19 -10.59 53.74
C GLU A 138 -26.64 -10.59 55.17
#